data_AF-A0A8B5WQP7-F1
#
_entry.id   AF-A0A8B5WQP7-F1
#
_cell.length_a   1.000
_cell.length_b   1.000
_cell.length_c   1.000
_cell.angle_alpha   90.00
_cell.angle_beta   90.00
_cell.angle_gamma   90.00
#
_symmetry.space_group_name_H-M   'P 1'
#
loop_
_entity.id
_entity.type
_entity.pdbx_description
1 polymer ?
#
loop_
_entity_poly.entity_id
_entity_poly.type
_entity_poly.pdbx_seq_one_letter_code
_entity_poly.pdbx_strand_id
1 'polypeptide(L)' 'MKDDPDILEEYDFSDGVRGKYAQRYKEGSNVVVIDPDVAEFFPDHDSVNEALRNLVAVIRRQAKTELGHGENRS' A
#
# COMPACT_ATOMS: atom_id res chain seq x y z
N MET A 1 -8.35 37.15 1.42
CA MET A 1 -8.96 36.07 0.62
C MET A 1 -10.08 36.54 -0.30
N LYS A 2 -10.65 37.76 -0.15
CA LYS A 2 -11.74 38.23 -1.01
C LYS A 2 -11.32 38.83 -2.36
N ASP A 3 -10.01 38.97 -2.62
CA ASP A 3 -9.48 39.65 -3.82
C ASP A 3 -8.31 38.89 -4.45
N ASP A 4 -8.30 37.56 -4.35
CA ASP A 4 -7.31 36.73 -5.05
C ASP A 4 -7.82 36.43 -6.47
N PRO A 5 -7.11 36.88 -7.53
CA PRO A 5 -7.57 36.69 -8.91
C PRO A 5 -7.64 35.22 -9.33
N ASP A 6 -7.02 34.32 -8.57
CA ASP A 6 -7.00 32.88 -8.85
C ASP A 6 -8.15 32.11 -8.17
N ILE A 7 -9.02 32.79 -7.39
CA ILE A 7 -10.18 32.19 -6.71
C ILE A 7 -11.46 32.56 -7.45
N LEU A 8 -12.18 31.56 -7.97
CA LEU A 8 -13.50 31.75 -8.59
C LEU A 8 -14.57 32.09 -7.55
N GLU A 9 -15.55 32.91 -7.93
CA GLU A 9 -16.63 33.39 -7.05
C GLU A 9 -17.48 32.26 -6.45
N GLU A 10 -17.56 31.12 -7.13
CA GLU A 10 -18.32 29.95 -6.68
C GLU A 10 -17.64 29.17 -5.53
N TYR A 11 -16.38 29.47 -5.21
CA TYR A 11 -15.65 28.78 -4.16
C TYR A 11 -15.74 29.50 -2.81
N ASP A 12 -16.65 29.04 -1.94
CA ASP A 12 -16.65 29.42 -0.52
C ASP A 12 -15.72 28.51 0.30
N PHE A 13 -14.50 29.00 0.56
CA PHE A 13 -13.54 28.33 1.43
C PHE A 13 -13.61 28.78 2.91
N SER A 14 -14.65 29.52 3.31
CA SER A 14 -14.79 30.05 4.69
C SER A 14 -14.84 28.94 5.74
N ASP A 15 -15.36 27.75 5.37
CA ASP A 15 -15.44 26.56 6.23
C ASP A 15 -14.21 25.62 6.09
N GLY A 16 -13.14 26.08 5.42
CA GLY A 16 -11.93 25.31 5.17
C GLY A 16 -11.17 24.97 6.45
N VAL A 17 -11.23 23.71 6.90
CA VAL A 17 -10.44 23.23 8.05
C VAL A 17 -9.04 22.78 7.61
N ARG A 18 -8.01 23.49 8.08
CA ARG A 18 -6.60 23.10 7.87
C ARG A 18 -6.35 21.70 8.44
N GLY A 19 -5.83 20.81 7.61
CA GLY A 19 -5.46 19.46 8.03
C GLY A 19 -6.62 18.51 8.30
N LYS A 20 -7.83 18.78 7.75
CA LYS A 20 -9.02 17.90 7.88
C LYS A 20 -8.74 16.41 7.65
N TYR A 21 -7.75 16.09 6.82
CA TYR A 21 -7.33 14.71 6.51
C TYR A 21 -5.88 14.40 6.87
N ALA A 22 -5.17 15.35 7.49
CA ALA A 22 -3.76 15.18 7.87
C ALA A 22 -3.58 14.01 8.85
N GLN A 23 -4.57 13.75 9.72
CA GLN A 23 -4.55 12.64 10.66
C GLN A 23 -4.65 11.28 9.96
N ARG A 24 -5.51 11.14 8.92
CA ARG A 24 -5.59 9.92 8.10
C ARG A 24 -4.31 9.66 7.32
N TYR A 25 -3.58 10.71 6.96
CA TYR A 25 -2.28 10.58 6.30
C TYR A 25 -1.15 10.15 7.26
N LYS A 26 -1.25 10.55 8.55
CA LYS A 26 -0.28 10.17 9.60
C LYS A 26 -0.36 8.70 10.02
N GLU A 27 -1.47 8.01 9.73
CA GLU A 27 -1.58 6.55 9.90
C GLU A 27 -0.63 5.77 8.98
N GLY A 28 0.03 6.46 8.03
CA GLY A 28 1.16 5.93 7.29
C GLY A 28 0.73 4.92 6.23
N SER A 29 0.31 5.41 5.06
CA SER A 29 0.24 4.57 3.89
C SER A 29 1.66 4.22 3.42
N ASN A 30 2.09 2.97 3.59
CA ASN A 30 3.32 2.49 2.98
C ASN A 30 3.08 2.32 1.47
N VAL A 31 3.34 3.38 0.69
CA VAL A 31 3.18 3.36 -0.76
C VAL A 31 4.39 2.67 -1.37
N VAL A 32 4.15 1.52 -2.00
CA VAL A 32 5.16 0.76 -2.74
C VAL A 32 4.83 0.84 -4.21
N VAL A 33 5.75 1.36 -5.01
CA VAL A 33 5.64 1.38 -6.47
C VAL A 33 6.20 0.06 -6.99
N ILE A 34 5.43 -0.61 -7.82
CA ILE A 34 5.85 -1.84 -8.53
C ILE A 34 6.25 -1.49 -9.95
N ASP A 35 7.13 -2.29 -10.54
CA ASP A 35 7.58 -2.08 -11.92
C ASP A 35 6.42 -2.24 -12.92
N PRO A 36 6.43 -1.51 -14.05
CA PRO A 36 5.31 -1.50 -15.00
C PRO A 36 4.96 -2.87 -15.56
N ASP A 37 5.96 -3.70 -15.84
CA ASP A 37 5.78 -5.06 -16.33
C ASP A 37 5.06 -5.94 -15.31
N VAL A 38 5.32 -5.76 -14.02
CA VAL A 38 4.62 -6.47 -12.95
C VAL A 38 3.18 -5.95 -12.81
N ALA A 39 2.97 -4.64 -12.93
CA ALA A 39 1.65 -4.01 -12.85
C ALA A 39 0.70 -4.49 -13.94
N GLU A 40 1.19 -4.90 -15.11
CA GLU A 40 0.38 -5.47 -16.19
C GLU A 40 -0.37 -6.74 -15.77
N PHE A 41 0.12 -7.46 -14.76
CA PHE A 41 -0.49 -8.72 -14.28
C PHE A 41 -1.49 -8.52 -13.12
N PHE A 42 -1.52 -7.34 -12.49
CA PHE A 42 -2.31 -7.10 -11.28
C PHE A 42 -3.25 -5.89 -11.46
N PRO A 43 -4.57 -6.07 -11.42
CA PRO A 43 -5.52 -4.98 -11.60
C PRO A 43 -5.58 -4.01 -10.41
N ASP A 44 -5.21 -4.44 -9.21
CA ASP A 44 -5.29 -3.65 -7.98
C ASP A 44 -4.31 -4.13 -6.88
N HIS A 45 -4.23 -3.36 -5.80
CA HIS A 45 -3.38 -3.67 -4.65
C HIS A 45 -3.82 -4.90 -3.85
N ASP A 46 -5.10 -5.27 -3.90
CA ASP A 46 -5.63 -6.45 -3.19
C ASP A 46 -5.08 -7.74 -3.84
N SER A 47 -5.11 -7.81 -5.17
CA SER A 47 -4.56 -8.93 -5.94
C SER A 47 -3.04 -9.11 -5.75
N VAL A 48 -2.28 -8.01 -5.70
CA VAL A 48 -0.83 -8.04 -5.38
C VAL A 48 -0.61 -8.62 -3.98
N ASN A 49 -1.33 -8.10 -2.98
CA ASN A 49 -1.17 -8.50 -1.59
C ASN A 49 -1.54 -9.98 -1.38
N GLU A 50 -2.59 -10.46 -2.04
CA GLU A 50 -2.99 -11.86 -2.01
C GLU A 50 -1.89 -12.77 -2.58
N ALA A 51 -1.36 -12.43 -3.76
CA ALA A 51 -0.28 -13.20 -4.39
C ALA A 51 0.96 -13.30 -3.50
N LEU A 52 1.38 -12.18 -2.89
CA LEU A 52 2.52 -12.15 -1.98
C LEU A 52 2.27 -12.99 -0.70
N ARG A 53 1.05 -12.98 -0.15
CA ARG A 53 0.69 -13.82 1.01
C ARG A 53 0.76 -15.31 0.67
N ASN A 54 0.26 -15.69 -0.51
CA ASN A 54 0.34 -17.07 -0.99
C ASN A 54 1.80 -17.51 -1.18
N LEU A 55 2.64 -16.65 -1.74
CA LEU A 55 4.07 -16.90 -1.88
C LEU A 55 4.75 -17.10 -0.51
N VAL A 56 4.44 -16.26 0.48
CA VAL A 56 4.94 -16.41 1.85
C VAL A 56 4.55 -17.77 2.44
N ALA A 57 3.33 -18.26 2.19
CA ALA A 57 2.90 -19.57 2.67
C ALA A 57 3.72 -20.72 2.06
N VAL A 58 4.04 -20.64 0.76
CA VAL A 58 4.89 -21.61 0.07
C VAL A 58 6.31 -21.60 0.64
N ILE A 59 6.91 -20.41 0.77
CA ILE A 59 8.28 -20.24 1.32
C ILE A 59 8.36 -20.83 2.73
N ARG A 60 7.38 -20.55 3.59
CA ARG A 60 7.33 -21.09 4.97
C ARG A 60 7.26 -22.61 4.99
N ARG A 61 6.51 -23.22 4.05
CA ARG A 61 6.40 -24.68 3.95
C ARG A 61 7.72 -25.32 3.52
N GLN A 62 8.44 -24.69 2.58
CA GLN A 62 9.75 -25.15 2.13
C GLN A 62 10.77 -25.08 3.27
N ALA A 63 10.87 -23.94 3.95
CA ALA A 63 11.78 -23.76 5.09
C ALA A 63 11.55 -24.81 6.20
N LYS A 64 10.28 -25.14 6.51
CA LYS A 64 9.96 -26.19 7.48
C LYS A 64 10.41 -27.59 7.04
N THR A 65 10.31 -27.88 5.74
CA THR A 65 10.72 -29.17 5.16
C THR A 65 12.24 -29.36 5.22
N GLU A 66 12.98 -28.28 4.98
CA GLU A 66 14.45 -28.25 5.03
C GLU A 66 14.97 -28.41 6.46
N LEU A 67 14.33 -27.75 7.43
CA LEU A 67 14.66 -27.90 8.85
C LEU A 67 14.40 -29.34 9.35
N GLY A 68 13.32 -29.98 8.92
CA GLY A 68 13.01 -31.38 9.28
C GLY A 68 13.90 -32.44 8.62
N HIS A 69 14.54 -32.13 7.46
CA HIS A 69 15.50 -33.02 6.80
C HIS A 69 16.93 -32.93 7.39
N GLY A 70 17.20 -31.93 8.24
CA GLY A 70 18.44 -31.82 8.99
C GLY A 70 18.51 -32.70 10.23
N GLU A 71 17.36 -32.93 10.91
CA GLU A 71 17.30 -33.70 12.16
C GLU A 71 17.30 -35.23 11.97
N ASN A 72 17.05 -35.74 10.76
CA ASN A 72 16.97 -37.20 10.49
C ASN A 72 18.23 -37.77 9.78
N ARG A 73 19.36 -37.04 9.83
CA ARG A 73 20.67 -37.45 9.27
C ARG A 73 21.80 -37.34 10.30
N SER A 74 21.56 -37.70 11.55
CA SER A 74 22.59 -37.86 12.59
C SER A 74 22.42 -39.18 13.32
#